data_AF-A0A3M0YVB2-F1
#
_entry.id   AF-A0A3M0YVB2-F1
#
_cell.length_a   1.000
_cell.length_b   1.000
_cell.length_c   1.000
_cell.angle_alpha   90.00
_cell.angle_beta   90.00
_cell.angle_gamma   90.00
#
_symmetry.space_group_name_H-M   'P 1'
#
loop_
_entity.id
_entity.type
_entity.pdbx_description
1 polymer ?
#
loop_
_entity_poly.entity_id
_entity_poly.type
_entity_poly.pdbx_seq_one_letter_code
_entity_poly.pdbx_strand_id
1 'polypeptide(L)'
;MKTNRLAILWSVLVMAALSACNDPTPVGASLLENDGIRVHYTDTVTLLTGIHPEDSVLVYHPNPENQLTNYLFGTMIDPVFGKVTASIYAQVQRTFFAKPDFTEAVLDSMVLVLPYRADGFYGRTSETFGMEIRRVVEKMEFDSTYYSNASFKTNLEPIGHIEFVPNTVDSLPLISYTDDGAPEEVLTVPHLRVHLDEMFAENFFQADTNYFLTDSAFLDFFKGIQLVPTTVNNGLIAFDLRENQAALVVYYHRDTLYYQYGFPMDLRSVRMSTFEHDYTGSVVEEHWNVPAGEDSIAFIQGMAGVNMLVEIPYVQQWDEGVVINKAELEIPVVTLPGDDPDFSAPERILVAELTDDNR
;
A
#
# COMPACT_ATOMS: atom_id res chain seq x y z
N MET A 1 0.94 3.61 68.91
CA MET A 1 0.21 3.00 67.77
C MET A 1 -1.28 3.39 67.64
N LYS A 2 -1.99 3.84 68.69
CA LYS A 2 -3.42 4.24 68.58
C LYS A 2 -3.65 5.65 68.00
N THR A 3 -2.74 6.59 68.21
CA THR A 3 -2.85 7.98 67.73
C THR A 3 -2.68 8.12 66.20
N ASN A 4 -1.83 7.32 65.57
CA ASN A 4 -1.64 7.37 64.11
C ASN A 4 -2.86 6.86 63.33
N ARG A 5 -3.65 5.94 63.90
CA ARG A 5 -4.86 5.44 63.22
C ARG A 5 -5.97 6.49 63.15
N LEU A 6 -6.07 7.35 64.17
CA LEU A 6 -7.06 8.44 64.19
C LEU A 6 -6.68 9.55 63.20
N ALA A 7 -5.40 9.89 63.11
CA ALA A 7 -4.90 10.86 62.13
C ALA A 7 -5.10 10.39 60.69
N ILE A 8 -4.87 9.09 60.41
CA ILE A 8 -5.14 8.48 59.10
C ILE A 8 -6.64 8.45 58.79
N LEU A 9 -7.50 8.18 59.79
CA LEU A 9 -8.94 8.22 59.59
C LEU A 9 -9.43 9.63 59.25
N TRP A 10 -8.90 10.65 59.94
CA TRP A 10 -9.21 12.05 59.66
C TRP A 10 -8.68 12.51 58.30
N SER A 11 -7.48 12.09 57.89
CA SER A 11 -6.96 12.45 56.57
C SER A 11 -7.72 11.76 55.43
N VAL A 12 -8.16 10.51 55.60
CA VAL A 12 -9.03 9.81 54.63
C VAL A 12 -10.42 10.47 54.56
N LEU A 13 -10.98 10.91 55.68
CA LEU A 13 -12.28 11.59 55.71
C LEU A 13 -12.23 12.96 55.02
N VAL A 14 -11.15 13.72 55.23
CA VAL A 14 -10.93 15.02 54.55
C VAL A 14 -10.69 14.83 53.05
N MET A 15 -9.98 13.78 52.65
CA MET A 15 -9.74 13.48 51.24
C MET A 15 -11.02 13.01 50.53
N ALA A 16 -11.87 12.23 51.20
CA ALA A 16 -13.18 11.83 50.69
C ALA A 16 -14.16 13.01 50.58
N ALA A 17 -14.07 14.02 51.46
CA ALA A 17 -14.88 15.24 51.39
C ALA A 17 -14.46 16.19 50.25
N LEU A 18 -13.24 16.05 49.72
CA LEU A 18 -12.76 16.82 48.57
C LEU A 18 -13.06 16.13 47.21
N SER A 19 -13.56 14.89 47.24
CA SER A 19 -14.04 14.15 46.06
C SER A 19 -15.55 14.25 45.87
N ALA A 20 -16.18 15.32 46.39
CA ALA A 20 -17.50 15.70 45.93
C ALA A 20 -17.36 16.32 44.54
N CYS A 21 -17.54 15.49 43.51
CA CYS A 21 -17.89 15.98 42.18
C CYS A 21 -19.13 16.87 42.34
N ASN A 22 -18.96 18.18 42.25
CA ASN A 22 -20.09 19.05 41.97
C ASN A 22 -20.54 18.68 40.56
N ASP A 23 -21.75 18.13 40.44
CA ASP A 23 -22.46 18.22 39.16
C ASP A 23 -22.46 19.70 38.75
N PRO A 24 -22.10 20.02 37.50
CA PRO A 24 -22.12 21.41 37.06
C PRO A 24 -23.54 21.93 37.25
N THR A 25 -23.69 22.81 38.23
CA THR A 25 -24.96 23.47 38.49
C THR A 25 -25.18 24.44 37.33
N PRO A 26 -26.33 24.39 36.65
CA PRO A 26 -26.61 25.23 35.50
C PRO A 26 -26.98 26.65 35.98
N VAL A 27 -26.06 27.31 36.67
CA VAL A 27 -26.23 28.68 37.15
C VAL A 27 -26.07 29.60 35.94
N GLY A 28 -27.19 30.12 35.45
CA GLY A 28 -27.27 31.00 34.27
C GLY A 28 -27.86 30.36 33.02
N ALA A 29 -28.12 29.04 33.00
CA ALA A 29 -28.82 28.41 31.87
C ALA A 29 -30.26 28.94 31.72
N SER A 30 -30.92 29.25 32.85
CA SER A 30 -32.24 29.87 32.89
C SER A 30 -32.24 31.36 32.50
N LEU A 31 -31.08 32.03 32.50
CA LEU A 31 -30.94 33.42 32.01
C LEU A 31 -30.78 33.48 30.48
N LEU A 32 -30.41 32.35 29.86
CA LEU A 32 -30.21 32.19 28.43
C LEU A 32 -31.35 31.40 27.76
N GLU A 33 -32.44 31.08 28.46
CA GLU A 33 -33.58 30.32 27.90
C GLU A 33 -34.15 30.94 26.61
N ASN A 34 -33.99 32.26 26.41
CA ASN A 34 -34.39 32.97 25.19
C ASN A 34 -33.23 33.44 24.30
N ASP A 35 -31.98 33.36 24.78
CA ASP A 35 -30.76 33.85 24.10
C ASP A 35 -29.77 32.72 23.77
N GLY A 36 -30.14 31.47 24.03
CA GLY A 36 -29.40 30.30 23.59
C GLY A 36 -29.40 30.22 22.07
N ILE A 37 -28.25 29.88 21.48
CA ILE A 37 -28.18 29.47 20.07
C ILE A 37 -29.19 28.33 19.90
N ARG A 38 -30.25 28.55 19.10
CA ARG A 38 -31.22 27.51 18.77
C ARG A 38 -30.54 26.53 17.82
N VAL A 39 -29.85 25.56 18.40
CA VAL A 39 -29.29 24.45 17.65
C VAL A 39 -30.42 23.47 17.39
N HIS A 40 -30.80 23.35 16.12
CA HIS A 40 -31.70 22.29 15.68
C HIS A 40 -30.93 20.97 15.65
N TYR A 41 -31.54 19.91 16.19
CA TYR A 41 -31.02 18.55 16.16
C TYR A 41 -32.03 17.65 15.46
N THR A 42 -31.54 16.80 14.55
CA THR A 42 -32.30 15.71 13.94
C THR A 42 -31.39 14.50 13.83
N ASP A 43 -31.93 13.33 14.13
CA ASP A 43 -31.36 12.01 13.85
C ASP A 43 -32.11 11.30 12.72
N THR A 44 -33.16 11.93 12.20
CA THR A 44 -34.06 11.36 11.20
C THR A 44 -33.76 12.04 9.86
N VAL A 45 -32.92 11.39 9.06
CA VAL A 45 -32.58 11.78 7.70
C VAL A 45 -32.74 10.57 6.79
N THR A 46 -33.26 10.76 5.58
CA THR A 46 -33.29 9.68 4.59
C THR A 46 -31.88 9.47 4.06
N LEU A 47 -31.41 8.23 4.14
CA LEU A 47 -30.14 7.78 3.55
C LEU A 47 -30.45 6.70 2.53
N LEU A 48 -29.89 6.82 1.34
CA LEU A 48 -29.88 5.76 0.34
C LEU A 48 -28.45 5.25 0.23
N THR A 49 -28.24 3.97 0.52
CA THR A 49 -26.92 3.33 0.43
C THR A 49 -26.87 2.41 -0.77
N GLY A 50 -25.73 2.35 -1.44
CA GLY A 50 -25.51 1.44 -2.54
C GLY A 50 -24.04 1.20 -2.77
N ILE A 51 -23.75 0.61 -3.93
CA ILE A 51 -22.39 0.32 -4.38
C ILE A 51 -22.05 1.25 -5.54
N HIS A 52 -20.83 1.78 -5.53
CA HIS A 52 -20.24 2.48 -6.66
C HIS A 52 -18.87 1.87 -7.00
N PRO A 53 -18.65 1.38 -8.24
CA PRO A 53 -17.34 0.88 -8.62
C PRO A 53 -16.33 2.03 -8.72
N GLU A 54 -15.14 1.84 -8.15
CA GLU A 54 -14.05 2.80 -8.33
C GLU A 54 -13.36 2.55 -9.68
N ASP A 55 -13.17 3.60 -10.48
CA ASP A 55 -12.46 3.49 -11.77
C ASP A 55 -10.97 3.15 -11.54
N SER A 56 -10.31 3.95 -10.69
CA SER A 56 -8.90 3.73 -10.35
C SER A 56 -8.45 4.60 -9.18
N VAL A 57 -7.41 4.16 -8.48
CA VAL A 57 -6.75 4.92 -7.40
C VAL A 57 -5.38 5.42 -7.83
N LEU A 58 -4.93 6.53 -7.25
CA LEU A 58 -3.58 7.04 -7.46
C LEU A 58 -2.53 6.04 -6.95
N VAL A 59 -1.60 5.61 -7.81
CA VAL A 59 -0.53 4.65 -7.45
C VAL A 59 0.87 5.18 -7.72
N TYR A 60 1.01 6.26 -8.48
CA TYR A 60 2.26 6.99 -8.65
C TYR A 60 2.03 8.46 -8.95
N HIS A 61 2.86 9.32 -8.34
CA HIS A 61 2.92 10.74 -8.61
C HIS A 61 4.39 11.23 -8.57
N PRO A 62 4.77 12.25 -9.35
CA PRO A 62 6.15 12.75 -9.35
C PRO A 62 6.60 13.36 -8.00
N ASN A 63 5.65 13.88 -7.22
CA ASN A 63 5.89 14.28 -5.83
C ASN A 63 6.06 13.03 -4.93
N PRO A 64 7.23 12.81 -4.30
CA PRO A 64 7.48 11.64 -3.46
C PRO A 64 6.52 11.48 -2.27
N GLU A 65 5.93 12.57 -1.78
CA GLU A 65 4.95 12.53 -0.68
C GLU A 65 3.64 11.84 -1.08
N ASN A 66 3.36 11.77 -2.39
CA ASN A 66 2.17 11.14 -2.95
C ASN A 66 2.48 9.76 -3.57
N GLN A 67 3.68 9.21 -3.34
CA GLN A 67 4.05 7.87 -3.80
C GLN A 67 3.70 6.82 -2.75
N LEU A 68 3.36 5.62 -3.22
CA LEU A 68 3.10 4.49 -2.35
C LEU A 68 4.34 4.16 -1.50
N THR A 69 4.09 3.79 -0.25
CA THR A 69 5.07 3.13 0.62
C THR A 69 4.95 1.61 0.50
N ASN A 70 3.76 1.09 0.20
CA ASN A 70 3.49 -0.34 0.14
C ASN A 70 3.14 -0.73 -1.30
N TYR A 71 3.98 -1.57 -1.90
CA TYR A 71 3.75 -2.07 -3.27
C TYR A 71 3.23 -3.49 -3.20
N LEU A 72 1.91 -3.66 -3.34
CA LEU A 72 1.23 -4.94 -3.21
C LEU A 72 1.53 -5.87 -4.39
N PHE A 73 1.64 -7.16 -4.10
CA PHE A 73 1.92 -8.22 -5.05
C PHE A 73 1.19 -9.51 -4.66
N GLY A 74 0.62 -10.19 -5.65
CA GLY A 74 -0.01 -11.50 -5.48
C GLY A 74 -1.35 -11.59 -6.19
N THR A 75 -1.92 -12.79 -6.21
CA THR A 75 -3.28 -13.02 -6.66
C THR A 75 -4.03 -13.75 -5.56
N MET A 76 -5.07 -13.11 -5.02
CA MET A 76 -5.92 -13.68 -3.98
C MET A 76 -7.35 -13.90 -4.46
N ILE A 77 -8.04 -14.87 -3.86
CA ILE A 77 -9.49 -15.03 -4.00
C ILE A 77 -10.12 -14.77 -2.64
N ASP A 78 -10.94 -13.72 -2.60
CA ASP A 78 -11.77 -13.37 -1.46
C ASP A 78 -13.21 -13.89 -1.69
N PRO A 79 -13.85 -14.56 -0.71
CA PRO A 79 -15.23 -15.02 -0.86
C PRO A 79 -16.26 -13.90 -1.08
N VAL A 80 -16.02 -12.71 -0.52
CA VAL A 80 -16.92 -11.56 -0.59
C VAL A 80 -16.63 -10.71 -1.82
N PHE A 81 -15.35 -10.46 -2.11
CA PHE A 81 -14.90 -9.54 -3.16
C PHE A 81 -14.34 -10.22 -4.42
N GLY A 82 -14.33 -11.55 -4.48
CA GLY A 82 -13.84 -12.27 -5.64
C GLY A 82 -12.33 -12.23 -5.78
N LYS A 83 -11.86 -12.36 -7.02
CA LYS A 83 -10.43 -12.47 -7.32
C LYS A 83 -9.81 -11.09 -7.47
N VAL A 84 -8.70 -10.85 -6.78
CA VAL A 84 -7.87 -9.65 -6.91
C VAL A 84 -6.46 -10.04 -7.35
N THR A 85 -5.93 -9.35 -8.36
CA THR A 85 -4.54 -9.51 -8.82
C THR A 85 -3.78 -8.19 -8.68
N ALA A 86 -2.72 -8.20 -7.88
CA ALA A 86 -1.80 -7.09 -7.71
C ALA A 86 -0.47 -7.39 -8.43
N SER A 87 -0.14 -6.56 -9.42
CA SER A 87 1.15 -6.60 -10.14
C SER A 87 1.94 -5.34 -9.86
N ILE A 88 3.25 -5.36 -10.10
CA ILE A 88 4.13 -4.20 -9.85
C ILE A 88 4.85 -3.82 -11.12
N TYR A 89 4.92 -2.52 -11.40
CA TYR A 89 5.89 -1.95 -12.34
C TYR A 89 6.92 -1.14 -11.57
N ALA A 90 8.20 -1.31 -11.91
CA ALA A 90 9.29 -0.59 -11.27
C ALA A 90 10.41 -0.22 -12.25
N GLN A 91 10.95 0.98 -12.10
CA GLN A 91 12.22 1.38 -12.67
C GLN A 91 13.34 1.16 -11.66
N VAL A 92 14.52 0.87 -12.19
CA VAL A 92 15.78 1.04 -11.47
C VAL A 92 16.52 2.22 -12.07
N GLN A 93 17.41 2.82 -11.30
CA GLN A 93 18.19 3.97 -11.72
C GLN A 93 19.66 3.64 -11.67
N ARG A 94 20.46 4.42 -12.40
CA ARG A 94 21.90 4.39 -12.23
C ARG A 94 22.27 5.04 -10.89
N THR A 95 23.29 4.52 -10.23
CA THR A 95 23.85 5.18 -9.05
C THR A 95 24.51 6.51 -9.45
N PHE A 96 24.17 7.59 -8.75
CA PHE A 96 24.58 8.94 -9.13
C PHE A 96 26.11 9.12 -9.17
N PHE A 97 26.81 8.59 -8.16
CA PHE A 97 28.24 8.82 -7.94
C PHE A 97 29.16 7.76 -8.56
N ALA A 98 28.63 6.66 -9.07
CA ALA A 98 29.42 5.55 -9.58
C ALA A 98 28.83 5.08 -10.90
N LYS A 99 29.61 5.16 -11.98
CA LYS A 99 29.27 4.49 -13.25
C LYS A 99 29.69 3.02 -13.13
N PRO A 100 28.88 2.05 -13.57
CA PRO A 100 29.36 0.68 -13.67
C PRO A 100 30.49 0.59 -14.68
N ASP A 101 31.56 -0.10 -14.31
CA ASP A 101 32.64 -0.48 -15.22
C ASP A 101 32.74 -1.99 -15.26
N PHE A 102 32.24 -2.58 -16.35
CA PHE A 102 32.27 -4.02 -16.62
C PHE A 102 33.40 -4.39 -17.59
N THR A 103 34.31 -3.47 -17.90
CA THR A 103 35.44 -3.73 -18.79
C THR A 103 36.33 -4.82 -18.19
N GLU A 104 36.66 -5.83 -19.00
CA GLU A 104 37.50 -6.99 -18.64
C GLU A 104 36.97 -7.78 -17.43
N ALA A 105 35.69 -7.63 -17.09
CA ALA A 105 35.03 -8.38 -16.04
C ALA A 105 34.25 -9.57 -16.62
N VAL A 106 33.98 -10.54 -15.77
CA VAL A 106 33.13 -11.70 -16.07
C VAL A 106 31.88 -11.61 -15.20
N LEU A 107 30.71 -11.73 -15.81
CA LEU A 107 29.44 -11.77 -15.10
C LEU A 107 29.34 -13.06 -14.27
N ASP A 108 28.97 -12.91 -13.00
CA ASP A 108 28.63 -14.05 -12.13
C ASP A 108 27.12 -14.28 -12.09
N SER A 109 26.37 -13.21 -11.79
CA SER A 109 24.90 -13.26 -11.76
C SER A 109 24.28 -11.87 -11.74
N MET A 110 23.01 -11.80 -12.10
CA MET A 110 22.19 -10.60 -11.90
C MET A 110 20.97 -10.95 -11.06
N VAL A 111 20.76 -10.20 -9.98
CA VAL A 111 19.79 -10.51 -8.93
C VAL A 111 18.90 -9.30 -8.68
N LEU A 112 17.59 -9.49 -8.77
CA LEU A 112 16.61 -8.53 -8.30
C LEU A 112 16.42 -8.69 -6.79
N VAL A 113 16.54 -7.59 -6.05
CA VAL A 113 16.39 -7.54 -4.59
C VAL A 113 15.14 -6.74 -4.25
N LEU A 114 14.19 -7.37 -3.55
CA LEU A 114 12.88 -6.79 -3.19
C LEU A 114 12.66 -6.88 -1.68
N PRO A 115 12.95 -5.80 -0.92
CA PRO A 115 12.68 -5.73 0.51
C PRO A 115 11.20 -5.94 0.82
N TYR A 116 10.91 -6.79 1.81
CA TYR A 116 9.54 -6.96 2.28
C TYR A 116 9.12 -5.77 3.15
N ARG A 117 7.85 -5.38 3.07
CA ARG A 117 7.24 -4.52 4.06
C ARG A 117 6.78 -5.38 5.25
N ALA A 118 7.36 -5.18 6.42
CA ALA A 118 7.13 -6.03 7.60
C ALA A 118 5.66 -6.12 8.03
N ASP A 119 4.90 -5.03 7.88
CA ASP A 119 3.47 -4.88 8.18
C ASP A 119 2.57 -4.91 6.93
N GLY A 120 3.14 -5.18 5.76
CA GLY A 120 2.47 -5.11 4.48
C GLY A 120 2.00 -6.47 4.00
N PHE A 121 1.02 -7.08 4.68
CA PHE A 121 0.42 -8.32 4.22
C PHE A 121 -1.08 -8.36 4.50
N TYR A 122 -1.80 -9.12 3.67
CA TYR A 122 -3.22 -9.41 3.82
C TYR A 122 -3.46 -10.89 3.54
N GLY A 123 -4.36 -11.53 4.28
CA GLY A 123 -4.62 -12.96 4.18
C GLY A 123 -3.43 -13.85 4.60
N ARG A 124 -3.32 -15.04 4.01
CA ARG A 124 -2.33 -16.07 4.36
C ARG A 124 -1.02 -15.92 3.58
N THR A 125 0.04 -15.57 4.29
CA THR A 125 1.40 -15.42 3.74
C THR A 125 2.30 -16.64 3.91
N SER A 126 1.83 -17.69 4.59
CA SER A 126 2.55 -18.96 4.74
C SER A 126 2.44 -19.88 3.51
N GLU A 127 1.63 -19.50 2.53
CA GLU A 127 1.49 -20.19 1.25
C GLU A 127 2.61 -19.82 0.27
N THR A 128 2.81 -20.62 -0.77
CA THR A 128 3.78 -20.34 -1.83
C THR A 128 3.25 -19.29 -2.79
N PHE A 129 4.07 -18.27 -3.05
CA PHE A 129 3.86 -17.23 -4.05
C PHE A 129 4.75 -17.52 -5.26
N GLY A 130 4.20 -17.37 -6.46
CA GLY A 130 4.94 -17.42 -7.72
C GLY A 130 5.06 -16.03 -8.34
N MET A 131 6.23 -15.72 -8.88
CA MET A 131 6.52 -14.46 -9.55
C MET A 131 7.24 -14.71 -10.87
N GLU A 132 6.76 -14.04 -11.92
CA GLU A 132 7.48 -13.81 -13.17
C GLU A 132 7.96 -12.36 -13.24
N ILE A 133 9.15 -12.16 -13.78
CA ILE A 133 9.72 -10.83 -14.03
C ILE A 133 9.76 -10.63 -15.53
N ARG A 134 9.11 -9.58 -16.02
CA ARG A 134 9.10 -9.22 -17.46
C ARG A 134 9.77 -7.88 -17.66
N ARG A 135 10.51 -7.73 -18.76
CA ARG A 135 11.12 -6.45 -19.13
C ARG A 135 10.04 -5.52 -19.69
N VAL A 136 9.98 -4.30 -19.19
CA VAL A 136 9.13 -3.24 -19.76
C VAL A 136 9.81 -2.69 -21.02
N VAL A 137 9.06 -2.58 -22.11
CA VAL A 137 9.53 -2.06 -23.41
C VAL A 137 8.90 -0.72 -23.78
N GLU A 138 7.89 -0.30 -23.04
CA GLU A 138 7.28 1.02 -23.13
C GLU A 138 7.84 1.96 -22.06
N LYS A 139 8.01 3.25 -22.40
CA LYS A 139 8.62 4.20 -21.49
C LYS A 139 7.62 4.59 -20.40
N MET A 140 8.03 4.46 -19.13
CA MET A 140 7.36 5.07 -18.00
C MET A 140 7.95 6.47 -17.78
N GLU A 141 7.10 7.50 -17.83
CA GLU A 141 7.47 8.91 -17.71
C GLU A 141 7.45 9.33 -16.24
N PHE A 142 8.59 9.76 -15.72
CA PHE A 142 8.73 10.18 -14.31
C PHE A 142 7.80 11.33 -13.92
N ASP A 143 7.60 12.29 -14.84
CA ASP A 143 6.78 13.49 -14.61
C ASP A 143 5.27 13.25 -14.79
N SER A 144 4.84 12.01 -15.05
CA SER A 144 3.42 11.65 -15.19
C SER A 144 2.81 11.15 -13.88
N THR A 145 1.48 11.23 -13.81
CA THR A 145 0.69 10.61 -12.74
C THR A 145 0.09 9.31 -13.26
N TYR A 146 0.19 8.23 -12.49
CA TYR A 146 -0.37 6.93 -12.86
C TYR A 146 -1.37 6.44 -11.82
N TYR A 147 -2.40 5.77 -12.32
CA TYR A 147 -3.48 5.17 -11.56
C TYR A 147 -3.43 3.65 -11.65
N SER A 148 -4.14 2.95 -10.77
CA SER A 148 -4.07 1.49 -10.59
C SER A 148 -4.41 0.66 -11.83
N ASN A 149 -5.08 1.24 -12.82
CA ASN A 149 -5.41 0.64 -14.11
C ASN A 149 -4.35 0.90 -15.21
N ALA A 150 -3.24 1.56 -14.88
CA ALA A 150 -2.14 1.79 -15.81
C ALA A 150 -1.54 0.46 -16.29
N SER A 151 -1.14 0.42 -17.55
CA SER A 151 -0.45 -0.73 -18.13
C SER A 151 0.63 -0.26 -19.09
N PHE A 152 1.72 -1.04 -19.18
CA PHE A 152 2.83 -0.76 -20.07
C PHE A 152 3.19 -2.02 -20.84
N LYS A 153 3.58 -1.87 -22.10
CA LYS A 153 4.02 -3.02 -22.90
C LYS A 153 5.26 -3.65 -22.28
N THR A 154 5.24 -4.97 -22.20
CA THR A 154 6.35 -5.80 -21.74
C THR A 154 6.74 -6.83 -22.80
N ASN A 155 7.91 -7.43 -22.64
CA ASN A 155 8.27 -8.62 -23.40
C ASN A 155 7.35 -9.80 -23.02
N LEU A 156 7.09 -10.67 -23.99
CA LEU A 156 6.31 -11.88 -23.77
C LEU A 156 7.06 -12.89 -22.89
N GLU A 157 8.35 -13.08 -23.16
CA GLU A 157 9.19 -14.00 -22.40
C GLU A 157 9.67 -13.35 -21.09
N PRO A 158 9.53 -14.06 -19.95
CA PRO A 158 10.05 -13.58 -18.67
C PRO A 158 11.58 -13.58 -18.66
N ILE A 159 12.16 -12.60 -17.98
CA ILE A 159 13.60 -12.46 -17.72
C ILE A 159 14.00 -12.96 -16.32
N GLY A 160 13.08 -13.63 -15.63
CA GLY A 160 13.28 -14.20 -14.30
C GLY A 160 11.98 -14.79 -13.78
N HIS A 161 12.08 -15.80 -12.92
CA HIS A 161 10.93 -16.39 -12.25
C HIS A 161 11.35 -17.00 -10.91
N ILE A 162 10.41 -17.10 -9.97
CA ILE A 162 10.65 -17.75 -8.67
C ILE A 162 9.34 -18.21 -8.05
N GLU A 163 9.41 -19.30 -7.28
CA GLU A 163 8.41 -19.65 -6.27
C GLU A 163 9.03 -19.48 -4.89
N PHE A 164 8.33 -18.84 -3.96
CA PHE A 164 8.85 -18.51 -2.64
C PHE A 164 7.76 -18.50 -1.58
N VAL A 165 8.15 -18.68 -0.32
CA VAL A 165 7.31 -18.39 0.84
C VAL A 165 7.89 -17.16 1.53
N PRO A 166 7.13 -16.06 1.67
CA PRO A 166 7.59 -14.84 2.32
C PRO A 166 8.13 -15.10 3.73
N ASN A 167 9.33 -14.59 4.02
CA ASN A 167 9.86 -14.48 5.38
C ASN A 167 10.18 -13.01 5.64
N THR A 168 9.36 -12.36 6.46
CA THR A 168 9.37 -10.91 6.68
C THR A 168 10.03 -10.50 8.00
N VAL A 169 10.56 -11.44 8.78
CA VAL A 169 11.02 -11.19 10.15
C VAL A 169 12.54 -11.31 10.28
N ASP A 170 13.14 -12.30 9.63
CA ASP A 170 14.56 -12.59 9.86
C ASP A 170 15.45 -11.79 8.93
N SER A 171 16.30 -10.94 9.54
CA SER A 171 17.40 -10.30 8.84
C SER A 171 18.35 -11.33 8.24
N LEU A 172 18.82 -11.09 7.02
CA LEU A 172 19.69 -12.02 6.30
C LEU A 172 21.15 -11.54 6.38
N PRO A 173 22.08 -12.34 6.95
CA PRO A 173 23.50 -12.09 6.78
C PRO A 173 23.87 -12.34 5.31
N LEU A 174 24.48 -11.35 4.67
CA LEU A 174 24.90 -11.42 3.28
C LEU A 174 26.36 -11.01 3.15
N ILE A 175 27.04 -11.59 2.17
CA ILE A 175 28.35 -11.13 1.74
C ILE A 175 28.13 -9.98 0.75
N SER A 176 28.60 -8.80 1.11
CA SER A 176 28.71 -7.65 0.22
C SER A 176 30.16 -7.49 -0.20
N TYR A 177 30.41 -7.15 -1.46
CA TYR A 177 31.76 -6.85 -1.93
C TYR A 177 31.99 -5.34 -1.90
N THR A 178 33.05 -4.90 -1.21
CA THR A 178 33.49 -3.51 -1.19
C THR A 178 34.27 -3.16 -2.47
N ASP A 179 34.55 -1.88 -2.70
CA ASP A 179 35.24 -1.40 -3.92
C ASP A 179 36.64 -2.03 -4.14
N ASP A 180 37.27 -2.53 -3.08
CA ASP A 180 38.55 -3.25 -3.12
C ASP A 180 38.40 -4.77 -3.35
N GLY A 181 37.17 -5.24 -3.52
CA GLY A 181 36.82 -6.64 -3.74
C GLY A 181 36.86 -7.52 -2.49
N ALA A 182 37.01 -6.92 -1.30
CA ALA A 182 36.95 -7.65 -0.05
C ALA A 182 35.50 -8.04 0.31
N PRO A 183 35.25 -9.29 0.73
CA PRO A 183 33.93 -9.67 1.24
C PRO A 183 33.72 -9.11 2.64
N GLU A 184 32.59 -8.43 2.85
CA GLU A 184 32.11 -7.97 4.15
C GLU A 184 30.76 -8.63 4.46
N GLU A 185 30.60 -9.17 5.67
CA GLU A 185 29.31 -9.68 6.12
C GLU A 185 28.45 -8.51 6.59
N VAL A 186 27.33 -8.28 5.92
CA VAL A 186 26.38 -7.21 6.20
C VAL A 186 25.04 -7.82 6.60
N LEU A 187 24.48 -7.32 7.70
CA LEU A 187 23.12 -7.66 8.11
C LEU A 187 22.12 -6.80 7.34
N THR A 188 21.19 -7.45 6.64
CA THR A 188 20.21 -6.77 5.79
C THR A 188 18.78 -7.00 6.27
N VAL A 189 17.88 -6.08 5.92
CA VAL A 189 16.44 -6.24 6.13
C VAL A 189 15.91 -7.49 5.41
N PRO A 190 14.80 -8.10 5.87
CA PRO A 190 14.17 -9.20 5.16
C PRO A 190 13.79 -8.81 3.72
N HIS A 191 14.23 -9.59 2.74
CA HIS A 191 13.99 -9.30 1.33
C HIS A 191 13.96 -10.58 0.48
N LEU A 192 13.24 -10.53 -0.64
CA LEU A 192 13.28 -11.53 -1.69
C LEU A 192 14.46 -11.26 -2.63
N ARG A 193 15.17 -12.32 -3.04
CA ARG A 193 16.24 -12.27 -4.05
C ARG A 193 15.86 -13.18 -5.20
N VAL A 194 15.78 -12.62 -6.40
CA VAL A 194 15.40 -13.36 -7.61
C VAL A 194 16.52 -13.29 -8.62
N HIS A 195 17.09 -14.45 -8.98
CA HIS A 195 18.04 -14.53 -10.08
C HIS A 195 17.32 -14.27 -11.41
N LEU A 196 17.93 -13.43 -12.24
CA LEU A 196 17.45 -13.20 -13.60
C LEU A 196 18.04 -14.22 -14.56
N ASP A 197 17.36 -14.40 -15.69
CA ASP A 197 17.78 -15.27 -16.78
C ASP A 197 19.21 -14.95 -17.21
N GLU A 198 20.04 -15.99 -17.35
CA GLU A 198 21.47 -15.87 -17.63
C GLU A 198 21.73 -15.16 -18.97
N MET A 199 20.94 -15.46 -20.00
CA MET A 199 21.10 -14.84 -21.31
C MET A 199 20.67 -13.38 -21.29
N PHE A 200 19.60 -13.03 -20.58
CA PHE A 200 19.25 -11.64 -20.35
C PHE A 200 20.35 -10.89 -19.59
N ALA A 201 20.88 -11.49 -18.53
CA ALA A 201 21.93 -10.90 -17.70
C ALA A 201 23.23 -10.68 -18.48
N GLU A 202 23.66 -11.66 -19.29
CA GLU A 202 24.84 -11.54 -20.14
C GLU A 202 24.68 -10.43 -21.18
N ASN A 203 23.51 -10.35 -21.83
CA ASN A 203 23.22 -9.29 -22.79
C ASN A 203 23.18 -7.90 -22.13
N PHE A 204 22.71 -7.80 -20.88
CA PHE A 204 22.74 -6.55 -20.13
C PHE A 204 24.16 -6.16 -19.77
N PHE A 205 24.96 -7.12 -19.30
CA PHE A 205 26.34 -6.93 -18.87
C PHE A 205 27.27 -6.49 -20.01
N GLN A 206 27.07 -7.05 -21.20
CA GLN A 206 27.84 -6.72 -22.41
C GLN A 206 27.34 -5.47 -23.15
N ALA A 207 26.33 -4.76 -22.62
CA ALA A 207 25.76 -3.60 -23.27
C ALA A 207 26.79 -2.45 -23.44
N ASP A 208 26.59 -1.62 -24.46
CA ASP A 208 27.45 -0.46 -24.70
C ASP A 208 27.49 0.44 -23.45
N THR A 209 28.70 0.72 -22.96
CA THR A 209 28.92 1.56 -21.78
C THR A 209 28.35 2.97 -21.89
N ASN A 210 28.01 3.42 -23.11
CA ASN A 210 27.30 4.67 -23.38
C ASN A 210 25.90 4.69 -22.76
N TYR A 211 25.23 3.53 -22.65
CA TYR A 211 23.92 3.44 -21.98
C TYR A 211 24.00 3.75 -20.49
N PHE A 212 25.16 3.59 -19.86
CA PHE A 212 25.35 3.88 -18.44
C PHE A 212 25.90 5.30 -18.16
N LEU A 213 25.93 6.19 -19.15
CA LEU A 213 26.47 7.56 -18.96
C LEU A 213 25.47 8.52 -18.34
N THR A 214 24.18 8.41 -18.69
CA THR A 214 23.12 9.31 -18.22
C THR A 214 21.88 8.52 -17.86
N ASP A 215 21.05 9.06 -16.97
CA ASP A 215 19.81 8.40 -16.56
C ASP A 215 18.86 8.25 -17.77
N SER A 216 18.84 9.21 -18.69
CA SER A 216 18.06 9.11 -19.93
C SER A 216 18.55 7.99 -20.85
N ALA A 217 19.87 7.88 -21.09
CA ALA A 217 20.42 6.80 -21.91
C ALA A 217 20.18 5.43 -21.27
N PHE A 218 20.25 5.37 -19.94
CA PHE A 218 20.00 4.14 -19.20
C PHE A 218 18.53 3.73 -19.28
N LEU A 219 17.58 4.64 -19.08
CA LEU A 219 16.15 4.34 -19.17
C LEU A 219 15.70 4.06 -20.61
N ASP A 220 16.36 4.63 -21.62
CA ASP A 220 16.13 4.24 -23.02
C ASP A 220 16.54 2.79 -23.28
N PHE A 221 17.67 2.37 -22.70
CA PHE A 221 18.13 0.98 -22.72
C PHE A 221 17.22 0.07 -21.89
N PHE A 222 17.08 0.31 -20.59
CA PHE A 222 16.32 -0.50 -19.64
C PHE A 222 15.20 0.32 -18.99
N LYS A 223 13.99 0.21 -19.57
CA LYS A 223 12.83 1.04 -19.20
C LYS A 223 12.16 0.64 -17.88
N GLY A 224 12.48 -0.54 -17.35
CA GLY A 224 11.94 -1.07 -16.10
C GLY A 224 11.59 -2.56 -16.18
N ILE A 225 10.96 -3.03 -15.11
CA ILE A 225 10.47 -4.40 -14.95
C ILE A 225 9.01 -4.40 -14.52
N GLN A 226 8.32 -5.47 -14.88
CA GLN A 226 7.00 -5.83 -14.36
C GLN A 226 7.15 -7.11 -13.54
N LEU A 227 6.60 -7.12 -12.33
CA LEU A 227 6.46 -8.31 -11.49
C LEU A 227 5.03 -8.80 -11.62
N VAL A 228 4.86 -10.04 -12.10
CA VAL A 228 3.56 -10.64 -12.38
C VAL A 228 3.38 -11.86 -11.48
N PRO A 229 2.29 -11.94 -10.69
CA PRO A 229 1.99 -13.14 -9.92
C PRO A 229 1.61 -14.31 -10.85
N THR A 230 2.14 -15.50 -10.58
CA THR A 230 1.86 -16.71 -11.37
C THR A 230 1.06 -17.77 -10.60
N THR A 231 0.84 -17.55 -9.32
CA THR A 231 0.06 -18.43 -8.44
C THR A 231 -1.14 -17.69 -7.89
N VAL A 232 -2.24 -18.41 -7.71
CA VAL A 232 -3.37 -17.95 -6.89
C VAL A 232 -3.20 -18.52 -5.48
N ASN A 233 -3.25 -17.66 -4.48
CA ASN A 233 -3.14 -18.02 -3.08
C ASN A 233 -4.22 -17.28 -2.27
N ASN A 234 -4.21 -17.40 -0.95
CA ASN A 234 -5.16 -16.70 -0.09
C ASN A 234 -4.56 -15.44 0.56
N GLY A 235 -3.62 -14.75 -0.09
CA GLY A 235 -3.01 -13.56 0.50
C GLY A 235 -2.27 -12.64 -0.46
N LEU A 236 -2.04 -11.40 -0.02
CA LEU A 236 -1.21 -10.42 -0.70
C LEU A 236 -0.03 -10.08 0.19
N ILE A 237 1.11 -9.82 -0.43
CA ILE A 237 2.30 -9.28 0.23
C ILE A 237 2.63 -7.91 -0.33
N ALA A 238 3.34 -7.10 0.44
CA ALA A 238 3.86 -5.83 -0.01
C ALA A 238 5.38 -5.80 0.04
N PHE A 239 5.98 -5.16 -0.96
CA PHE A 239 7.38 -4.81 -0.97
C PHE A 239 7.57 -3.33 -0.57
N ASP A 240 8.68 -3.04 0.10
CA ASP A 240 9.17 -1.68 0.31
C ASP A 240 10.19 -1.33 -0.77
N LEU A 241 9.71 -0.84 -1.91
CA LEU A 241 10.59 -0.43 -3.01
C LEU A 241 11.27 0.92 -2.77
N ARG A 242 11.07 1.56 -1.61
CA ARG A 242 11.78 2.79 -1.18
C ARG A 242 12.98 2.48 -0.30
N GLU A 243 13.08 1.26 0.19
CA GLU A 243 14.17 0.80 1.03
C GLU A 243 15.49 0.75 0.23
N ASN A 244 16.61 1.04 0.88
CA ASN A 244 17.90 1.23 0.22
C ASN A 244 18.41 -0.02 -0.51
N GLN A 245 18.02 -1.22 -0.07
CA GLN A 245 18.40 -2.48 -0.70
C GLN A 245 17.53 -2.83 -1.91
N ALA A 246 16.44 -2.13 -2.19
CA ALA A 246 15.61 -2.38 -3.37
C ALA A 246 16.38 -2.01 -4.64
N ALA A 247 16.88 -3.01 -5.35
CA ALA A 247 17.80 -2.81 -6.46
C ALA A 247 17.84 -4.00 -7.42
N LEU A 248 18.29 -3.73 -8.64
CA LEU A 248 18.87 -4.74 -9.52
C LEU A 248 20.38 -4.78 -9.28
N VAL A 249 20.92 -5.91 -8.82
CA VAL A 249 22.34 -6.05 -8.46
C VAL A 249 23.05 -6.96 -9.46
N VAL A 250 24.14 -6.47 -10.02
CA VAL A 250 25.03 -7.23 -10.91
C VAL A 250 26.25 -7.65 -10.11
N TYR A 251 26.49 -8.95 -10.02
CA TYR A 251 27.70 -9.54 -9.42
C TYR A 251 28.65 -9.97 -10.53
N TYR A 252 29.93 -9.62 -10.38
CA TYR A 252 30.95 -9.89 -11.38
C TYR A 252 32.34 -9.96 -10.75
N HIS A 253 33.29 -10.56 -11.45
CA HIS A 253 34.67 -10.65 -10.98
C HIS A 253 35.68 -10.21 -12.04
N ARG A 254 36.88 -9.84 -11.56
CA ARG A 254 38.10 -9.66 -12.35
C ARG A 254 39.20 -10.49 -11.71
N ASP A 255 39.74 -11.43 -12.46
CA ASP A 255 40.70 -12.42 -11.96
C ASP A 255 40.19 -13.12 -10.68
N THR A 256 40.71 -12.74 -9.51
CA THR A 256 40.36 -13.32 -8.20
C THR A 256 39.55 -12.38 -7.31
N LEU A 257 39.21 -11.17 -7.79
CA LEU A 257 38.47 -10.16 -7.03
C LEU A 257 37.03 -10.11 -7.49
N TYR A 258 36.11 -10.10 -6.53
CA TYR A 258 34.66 -10.07 -6.76
C TYR A 258 34.10 -8.69 -6.46
N TYR A 259 33.09 -8.30 -7.22
CA TYR A 259 32.48 -6.97 -7.18
C TYR A 259 30.97 -7.09 -7.31
N GLN A 260 30.29 -6.03 -6.90
CA GLN A 260 28.86 -5.86 -7.13
C GLN A 260 28.55 -4.43 -7.55
N TYR A 261 27.57 -4.26 -8.42
CA TYR A 261 27.02 -2.95 -8.77
C TYR A 261 25.50 -2.97 -8.67
N GLY A 262 24.93 -2.05 -7.89
CA GLY A 262 23.49 -1.91 -7.70
C GLY A 262 22.89 -0.80 -8.57
N PHE A 263 21.79 -1.10 -9.25
CA PHE A 263 20.87 -0.13 -9.84
C PHE A 263 19.67 0.02 -8.89
N PRO A 264 19.63 1.07 -8.03
CA PRO A 264 18.61 1.20 -7.00
C PRO A 264 17.23 1.59 -7.57
N MET A 265 16.18 1.21 -6.85
CA MET A 265 14.81 1.72 -7.02
C MET A 265 14.60 2.95 -6.14
N ASP A 266 15.24 4.08 -6.48
CA ASP A 266 15.19 5.28 -5.63
C ASP A 266 14.02 6.23 -5.94
N LEU A 267 13.98 7.40 -5.31
CA LEU A 267 12.93 8.42 -5.48
C LEU A 267 12.81 8.98 -6.91
N ARG A 268 13.78 8.73 -7.79
CA ARG A 268 13.76 9.09 -9.21
C ARG A 268 13.12 7.99 -10.06
N SER A 269 12.72 6.87 -9.46
CA SER A 269 12.17 5.70 -10.15
C SER A 269 10.66 5.75 -10.18
N VAL A 270 10.07 5.51 -11.34
CA VAL A 270 8.64 5.17 -11.42
C VAL A 270 8.43 3.80 -10.80
N ARG A 271 7.61 3.72 -9.76
CA ARG A 271 7.24 2.49 -9.04
C ARG A 271 5.74 2.55 -8.78
N MET A 272 5.01 1.48 -9.08
CA MET A 272 3.56 1.43 -8.86
C MET A 272 3.07 0.00 -8.71
N SER A 273 1.94 -0.16 -8.01
CA SER A 273 1.14 -1.39 -8.05
C SER A 273 -0.07 -1.17 -8.95
N THR A 274 -0.45 -2.19 -9.72
CA THR A 274 -1.64 -2.19 -10.55
C THR A 274 -2.58 -3.28 -10.08
N PHE A 275 -3.89 -3.04 -10.17
CA PHE A 275 -4.91 -3.91 -9.59
C PHE A 275 -5.93 -4.33 -10.64
N GLU A 276 -6.22 -5.63 -10.69
CA GLU A 276 -7.28 -6.20 -11.51
C GLU A 276 -8.24 -6.97 -10.60
N HIS A 277 -9.55 -6.72 -10.77
CA HIS A 277 -10.62 -7.33 -9.99
C HIS A 277 -11.52 -8.17 -10.89
N ASP A 278 -11.87 -9.36 -10.42
CA ASP A 278 -12.89 -10.23 -11.01
C ASP A 278 -13.85 -10.68 -9.92
N TYR A 279 -15.04 -10.07 -9.91
CA TYR A 279 -16.08 -10.31 -8.93
C TYR A 279 -16.92 -11.56 -9.23
N THR A 280 -16.67 -12.28 -10.32
CA THR A 280 -17.49 -13.43 -10.73
C THR A 280 -17.56 -14.49 -9.62
N GLY A 281 -18.78 -14.84 -9.20
CA GLY A 281 -19.06 -15.84 -8.17
C GLY A 281 -18.82 -15.37 -6.73
N SER A 282 -18.57 -14.08 -6.51
CA SER A 282 -18.41 -13.48 -5.19
C SER A 282 -19.74 -12.93 -4.65
N VAL A 283 -19.81 -12.66 -3.35
CA VAL A 283 -21.01 -12.07 -2.74
C VAL A 283 -21.32 -10.71 -3.36
N VAL A 284 -20.31 -9.86 -3.57
CA VAL A 284 -20.53 -8.48 -4.06
C VAL A 284 -21.10 -8.43 -5.49
N GLU A 285 -20.93 -9.49 -6.30
CA GLU A 285 -21.51 -9.58 -7.65
C GLU A 285 -23.05 -9.49 -7.62
N GLU A 286 -23.69 -10.12 -6.62
CA GLU A 286 -25.15 -10.12 -6.48
C GLU A 286 -25.72 -8.72 -6.19
N HIS A 287 -24.88 -7.84 -5.67
CA HIS A 287 -25.24 -6.48 -5.24
C HIS A 287 -24.87 -5.40 -6.27
N TRP A 288 -24.17 -5.75 -7.34
CA TRP A 288 -23.54 -4.80 -8.28
C TRP A 288 -24.52 -3.87 -8.99
N ASN A 289 -25.73 -4.36 -9.30
CA ASN A 289 -26.75 -3.62 -10.03
C ASN A 289 -27.99 -3.31 -9.17
N VAL A 290 -27.86 -3.38 -7.84
CA VAL A 290 -28.94 -3.04 -6.92
C VAL A 290 -29.01 -1.51 -6.76
N PRO A 291 -30.16 -0.87 -7.02
CA PRO A 291 -30.31 0.57 -6.82
C PRO A 291 -30.05 1.00 -5.37
N ALA A 292 -29.51 2.20 -5.18
CA ALA A 292 -29.27 2.73 -3.85
C ALA A 292 -30.58 2.80 -3.03
N GLY A 293 -30.54 2.28 -1.80
CA GLY A 293 -31.68 2.20 -0.89
C GLY A 293 -32.57 0.95 -1.06
N GLU A 294 -32.29 0.08 -2.04
CA GLU A 294 -32.98 -1.21 -2.19
C GLU A 294 -32.23 -2.38 -1.54
N ASP A 295 -30.99 -2.13 -1.08
CA ASP A 295 -30.16 -3.13 -0.41
C ASP A 295 -30.09 -2.94 1.12
N SER A 296 -29.80 -4.03 1.82
CA SER A 296 -29.54 -4.06 3.26
C SER A 296 -28.05 -4.00 3.64
N ILE A 297 -27.17 -4.17 2.65
CA ILE A 297 -25.71 -4.15 2.83
C ILE A 297 -25.04 -3.28 1.77
N ALA A 298 -23.91 -2.68 2.13
CA ALA A 298 -23.03 -1.99 1.20
C ALA A 298 -21.58 -2.41 1.47
N PHE A 299 -20.72 -2.26 0.47
CA PHE A 299 -19.38 -2.84 0.46
C PHE A 299 -18.32 -1.77 0.26
N ILE A 300 -17.16 -1.96 0.88
CA ILE A 300 -15.98 -1.14 0.68
C ILE A 300 -14.78 -2.07 0.52
N GLN A 301 -13.98 -1.84 -0.52
CA GLN A 301 -12.77 -2.59 -0.81
C GLN A 301 -11.67 -1.63 -1.27
N GLY A 302 -10.47 -1.77 -0.71
CA GLY A 302 -9.30 -1.05 -1.21
C GLY A 302 -8.88 -1.49 -2.61
N MET A 303 -7.73 -0.97 -3.08
CA MET A 303 -7.12 -1.34 -4.37
C MET A 303 -7.97 -0.94 -5.61
N ALA A 304 -8.70 0.18 -5.55
CA ALA A 304 -9.71 0.55 -6.56
C ALA A 304 -10.76 -0.55 -6.77
N GLY A 305 -11.24 -1.12 -5.66
CA GLY A 305 -12.32 -2.08 -5.69
C GLY A 305 -13.68 -1.38 -5.67
N VAL A 306 -14.52 -1.82 -4.75
CA VAL A 306 -15.88 -1.34 -4.58
C VAL A 306 -15.93 -0.22 -3.53
N ASN A 307 -16.65 0.86 -3.80
CA ASN A 307 -16.94 1.91 -2.82
C ASN A 307 -18.40 1.88 -2.37
N MET A 308 -18.62 2.28 -1.12
CA MET A 308 -19.96 2.52 -0.59
C MET A 308 -20.45 3.90 -1.07
N LEU A 309 -21.61 3.92 -1.72
CA LEU A 309 -22.34 5.15 -2.01
C LEU A 309 -23.28 5.48 -0.85
N VAL A 310 -23.25 6.72 -0.39
CA VAL A 310 -24.22 7.26 0.59
C VAL A 310 -24.84 8.52 0.01
N GLU A 311 -26.14 8.47 -0.28
CA GLU A 311 -26.90 9.60 -0.80
C GLU A 311 -27.85 10.15 0.28
N ILE A 312 -27.91 11.49 0.37
CA ILE A 312 -28.84 12.24 1.22
C ILE A 312 -29.80 13.02 0.30
N PRO A 313 -30.85 12.38 -0.25
CA PRO A 313 -31.59 12.86 -1.43
C PRO A 313 -32.41 14.14 -1.20
N TYR A 314 -32.66 14.51 0.06
CA TYR A 314 -33.55 15.62 0.41
C TYR A 314 -32.84 16.80 1.06
N VAL A 315 -31.51 16.87 0.97
CA VAL A 315 -30.73 17.97 1.56
C VAL A 315 -31.12 19.34 0.97
N GLN A 316 -31.51 19.39 -0.30
CA GLN A 316 -31.94 20.63 -0.96
C GLN A 316 -33.30 21.14 -0.48
N GLN A 317 -34.07 20.32 0.23
CA GLN A 317 -35.37 20.71 0.81
C GLN A 317 -35.22 21.32 2.20
N TRP A 318 -34.02 21.35 2.76
CA TRP A 318 -33.75 21.99 4.04
C TRP A 318 -33.87 23.51 3.91
N ASP A 319 -34.23 24.18 5.00
CA ASP A 319 -34.41 25.64 5.01
C ASP A 319 -33.15 26.37 4.52
N GLU A 320 -33.34 27.46 3.78
CA GLU A 320 -32.22 28.31 3.35
C GLU A 320 -31.47 28.87 4.56
N GLY A 321 -30.14 28.80 4.53
CA GLY A 321 -29.28 29.34 5.60
C GLY A 321 -29.06 28.38 6.78
N VAL A 322 -29.42 27.09 6.66
CA VAL A 322 -29.03 26.06 7.62
C VAL A 322 -27.50 25.94 7.69
N VAL A 323 -26.95 26.10 8.89
CA VAL A 323 -25.53 25.87 9.18
C VAL A 323 -25.39 24.57 9.97
N ILE A 324 -24.71 23.58 9.40
CA ILE A 324 -24.45 22.30 10.06
C ILE A 324 -23.23 22.43 10.98
N ASN A 325 -23.47 22.43 12.29
CA ASN A 325 -22.40 22.50 13.29
C ASN A 325 -21.75 21.14 13.55
N LYS A 326 -22.51 20.04 13.44
CA LYS A 326 -22.04 18.66 13.58
C LYS A 326 -22.93 17.75 12.73
N ALA A 327 -22.30 16.84 11.99
CA ALA A 327 -22.95 15.68 11.40
C ALA A 327 -22.14 14.44 11.80
N GLU A 328 -22.83 13.35 12.07
CA GLU A 328 -22.23 12.07 12.44
C GLU A 328 -23.02 10.97 11.74
N LEU A 329 -22.31 10.07 11.08
CA LEU A 329 -22.88 8.91 10.42
C LEU A 329 -22.25 7.67 11.03
N GLU A 330 -23.08 6.82 11.63
CA GLU A 330 -22.66 5.54 12.19
C GLU A 330 -23.05 4.43 11.20
N ILE A 331 -22.05 3.73 10.68
CA ILE A 331 -22.25 2.59 9.76
C ILE A 331 -21.87 1.32 10.52
N PRO A 332 -22.82 0.40 10.80
CA PRO A 332 -22.50 -0.86 11.43
C PRO A 332 -21.73 -1.75 10.45
N VAL A 333 -20.63 -2.35 10.93
CA VAL A 333 -19.89 -3.36 10.17
C VAL A 333 -20.62 -4.69 10.29
N VAL A 334 -21.00 -5.26 9.14
CA VAL A 334 -21.64 -6.58 9.06
C VAL A 334 -20.54 -7.63 8.89
N THR A 335 -20.64 -8.73 9.64
CA THR A 335 -19.78 -9.91 9.44
C THR A 335 -20.48 -10.90 8.52
N LEU A 336 -19.84 -11.25 7.42
CA LEU A 336 -20.31 -12.22 6.44
C LEU A 336 -19.62 -13.59 6.59
N PRO A 337 -20.25 -14.69 6.15
CA PRO A 337 -19.57 -15.97 6.05
C PRO A 337 -18.39 -15.88 5.08
N GLY A 338 -17.18 -16.11 5.58
CA GLY A 338 -15.94 -15.99 4.80
C GLY A 338 -15.01 -14.88 5.30
N ASP A 339 -15.51 -13.97 6.13
CA ASP A 339 -14.68 -12.94 6.76
C ASP A 339 -13.60 -13.57 7.64
N ASP A 340 -12.37 -13.09 7.48
CA ASP A 340 -11.23 -13.49 8.30
C ASP A 340 -11.17 -12.61 9.56
N PRO A 341 -11.35 -13.19 10.77
CA PRO A 341 -11.35 -12.43 12.01
C PRO A 341 -10.00 -11.79 12.35
N ASP A 342 -8.91 -12.21 11.69
CA ASP A 342 -7.59 -11.64 11.88
C ASP A 342 -7.45 -10.27 11.17
N PHE A 343 -8.36 -9.95 10.24
CA PHE A 343 -8.38 -8.68 9.51
C PHE A 343 -9.62 -7.86 9.89
N SER A 344 -9.42 -6.88 10.78
CA SER A 344 -10.47 -5.95 11.18
C SER A 344 -10.83 -4.96 10.08
N ALA A 345 -12.05 -4.43 10.12
CA ALA A 345 -12.45 -3.29 9.31
C ALA A 345 -11.48 -2.10 9.48
N PRO A 346 -11.27 -1.28 8.44
CA PRO A 346 -10.36 -0.14 8.50
C PRO A 346 -10.79 0.86 9.58
N GLU A 347 -9.84 1.33 10.39
CA GLU A 347 -10.10 2.33 11.44
C GLU A 347 -10.51 3.70 10.87
N ARG A 348 -10.18 3.96 9.61
CA ARG A 348 -10.45 5.22 8.91
C ARG A 348 -10.81 4.94 7.46
N ILE A 349 -11.79 5.67 6.98
CA ILE A 349 -12.16 5.74 5.57
C ILE A 349 -12.07 7.19 5.10
N LEU A 350 -11.69 7.38 3.85
CA LEU A 350 -11.81 8.67 3.20
C LEU A 350 -13.20 8.74 2.57
N VAL A 351 -13.89 9.87 2.76
CA VAL A 351 -15.18 10.14 2.13
C VAL A 351 -14.96 11.29 1.14
N ALA A 352 -15.41 11.09 -0.09
CA ALA A 352 -15.39 12.09 -1.14
C ALA A 352 -16.81 12.30 -1.68
N GLU A 353 -17.07 13.51 -2.17
CA GLU A 353 -18.29 13.81 -2.92
C GLU A 353 -18.16 13.24 -4.33
N LEU A 354 -19.17 12.49 -4.78
CA LEU A 354 -19.24 12.03 -6.15
C LEU A 354 -19.63 13.22 -7.04
N THR A 355 -18.73 13.65 -7.91
CA THR A 355 -18.97 14.79 -8.81
C THR A 355 -19.73 14.38 -10.07
N ASP A 356 -20.21 15.36 -10.86
CA ASP A 356 -20.92 15.12 -12.14
C ASP A 356 -20.11 14.28 -13.15
N ASP A 357 -18.78 14.25 -13.01
CA ASP A 357 -17.86 13.43 -13.81
C ASP A 357 -17.77 11.97 -13.32
N ASN A 358 -18.60 11.59 -12.33
CA ASN A 358 -18.66 10.27 -11.72
C ASN A 358 -17.32 9.86 -11.08
N ARG A 359 -16.62 10.85 -10.51
CA ARG A 359 -15.30 10.76 -9.89
C ARG A 359 -15.26 11.43 -8.54
#